data_AF-A0A9W6C923-F1
#
_entry.id   AF-A0A9W6C923-F1
#
_cell.length_a   1.000
_cell.length_b   1.000
_cell.length_c   1.000
_cell.angle_alpha   90.00
_cell.angle_beta   90.00
_cell.angle_gamma   90.00
#
_symmetry.space_group_name_H-M   'P 1'
#
loop_
_entity.id
_entity.type
_entity.pdbx_description
1 polymer ?
#
loop_
_entity_poly.entity_id
_entity_poly.type
_entity_poly.pdbx_seq_one_letter_code
_entity_poly.pdbx_strand_id
1 'polypeptide(L)'
;MEKRVNQGYEIVQSIEVGTSEFVLGVSQYHPEQFVTWKCSGKTDYYWGHYTDSLLKATKDLCERALEEIAYLEQREQRKGTKREIQKTEQER
;
A
#
# COMPACT_ATOMS: atom_id res chain seq x y z
N MET A 1 3.40 -9.72 -19.27
CA MET A 1 2.87 -9.29 -17.97
C MET A 1 1.51 -9.95 -17.82
N GLU A 2 1.30 -10.71 -16.74
CA GLU A 2 0.00 -11.33 -16.48
C GLU A 2 -0.99 -10.24 -16.11
N LYS A 3 -2.16 -10.23 -16.76
CA LYS A 3 -3.25 -9.32 -16.40
C LYS A 3 -3.79 -9.73 -15.03
N ARG A 4 -3.62 -8.86 -14.04
CA ARG A 4 -4.22 -9.02 -12.71
C ARG A 4 -5.58 -8.35 -12.72
N VAL A 5 -6.62 -9.10 -12.33
CA VAL A 5 -7.99 -8.59 -12.24
C VAL A 5 -8.52 -8.92 -10.85
N ASN A 6 -9.10 -7.93 -10.18
CA ASN A 6 -9.78 -8.10 -8.91
C ASN A 6 -11.15 -7.44 -8.97
N GLN A 7 -12.20 -8.18 -8.61
CA GLN A 7 -13.60 -7.69 -8.59
C GLN A 7 -14.06 -6.97 -9.88
N GLY A 8 -13.58 -7.39 -11.05
CA GLY A 8 -13.93 -6.75 -12.33
C GLY A 8 -13.13 -5.49 -12.67
N TYR A 9 -12.09 -5.17 -11.90
CA TYR A 9 -11.12 -4.11 -12.17
C TYR A 9 -9.78 -4.70 -12.61
N GLU A 10 -9.26 -4.23 -13.75
CA GLU A 10 -7.92 -4.55 -14.23
C GLU A 10 -6.89 -3.71 -13.47
N ILE A 11 -5.90 -4.35 -12.86
CA ILE A 11 -4.83 -3.67 -12.14
C ILE A 11 -3.85 -3.07 -13.16
N VAL A 12 -3.80 -1.74 -13.22
CA VAL A 12 -3.00 -0.98 -14.21
C VAL A 12 -1.73 -0.38 -13.63
N GLN A 13 -1.70 -0.11 -12.33
CA GLN A 13 -0.53 0.42 -11.63
C GLN A 13 -0.38 -0.25 -10.27
N SER A 14 0.86 -0.37 -9.81
CA SER A 14 1.16 -0.78 -8.45
C SER A 14 2.43 -0.12 -7.90
N ILE A 15 2.47 0.04 -6.59
CA ILE A 15 3.60 0.56 -5.82
C ILE A 15 3.88 -0.44 -4.70
N GLU A 16 5.07 -1.04 -4.71
CA GLU A 16 5.52 -1.93 -3.64
C GLU A 16 6.22 -1.10 -2.55
N VAL A 17 5.76 -1.24 -1.30
CA VAL A 17 6.32 -0.57 -0.12
C VAL A 17 6.58 -1.62 0.97
N GLY A 18 7.84 -2.03 1.12
CA GLY A 18 8.23 -3.08 2.05
C GLY A 18 7.59 -4.42 1.69
N THR A 19 6.73 -4.94 2.57
CA THR A 19 5.96 -6.18 2.35
C THR A 19 4.54 -5.95 1.84
N SER A 20 4.17 -4.68 1.67
CA SER A 20 2.85 -4.24 1.22
C SER A 20 2.93 -3.81 -0.24
N GLU A 21 1.85 -4.02 -1.01
CA GLU A 21 1.68 -3.45 -2.34
C GLU A 21 0.44 -2.54 -2.31
N PHE A 22 0.45 -1.43 -3.03
CA PHE A 22 -0.72 -0.61 -3.28
C PHE A 22 -1.00 -0.61 -4.77
N VAL A 23 -2.24 -0.84 -5.17
CA VAL A 23 -2.62 -1.05 -6.56
C VAL A 23 -3.74 -0.11 -6.97
N LEU A 24 -3.74 0.28 -8.26
CA LEU A 24 -4.84 0.97 -8.91
C LEU A 24 -5.51 0.03 -9.92
N GLY A 25 -6.81 -0.20 -9.72
CA GLY A 25 -7.68 -0.94 -10.62
C GLY A 25 -8.54 -0.01 -11.47
N VAL A 26 -8.78 -0.39 -12.72
CA VAL A 26 -9.67 0.31 -13.66
C VAL A 26 -10.74 -0.66 -14.16
N SER A 27 -11.99 -0.21 -14.18
CA SER A 27 -13.09 -0.94 -14.82
C SER A 27 -13.85 -0.03 -15.79
N GLN A 28 -14.25 -0.61 -16.92
CA GLN A 28 -15.07 0.07 -17.92
C GLN A 28 -16.57 -0.14 -17.68
N TYR A 29 -16.94 -1.02 -16.76
CA TYR A 29 -18.31 -1.48 -16.56
C TYR A 29 -18.96 -0.95 -15.29
N HIS A 30 -18.16 -0.44 -14.34
CA HIS A 30 -18.65 0.10 -13.07
C HIS A 30 -18.79 1.64 -13.12
N PRO A 31 -19.79 2.23 -12.43
CA PRO A 31 -19.92 3.68 -12.30
C PRO A 31 -18.67 4.31 -11.68
N GLU A 32 -18.14 3.67 -10.62
CA GLU A 32 -16.85 3.99 -10.04
C GLU A 32 -15.76 3.25 -10.81
N GLN A 33 -15.25 3.91 -11.84
CA GLN A 33 -14.32 3.31 -12.81
C GLN A 33 -12.93 3.02 -12.22
N PHE A 34 -12.58 3.64 -11.09
CA PHE A 34 -11.26 3.53 -10.48
C PHE A 34 -11.37 3.01 -9.05
N VAL A 35 -10.40 2.20 -8.63
CA VAL A 35 -10.31 1.71 -7.27
C VAL A 35 -8.86 1.59 -6.84
N THR A 36 -8.53 1.92 -5.60
CA THR A 36 -7.23 1.60 -5.02
C THR A 36 -7.37 0.49 -3.97
N TRP A 37 -6.43 -0.45 -3.92
CA TRP A 37 -6.36 -1.48 -2.88
C TRP A 37 -4.97 -1.56 -2.26
N LYS A 38 -4.90 -2.03 -1.02
CA LYS A 38 -3.68 -2.61 -0.46
C LYS A 38 -3.68 -4.08 -0.84
N CYS A 39 -2.62 -4.54 -1.50
CA CYS A 39 -2.42 -5.92 -1.88
C CYS A 39 -1.30 -6.57 -1.05
N SER A 40 -1.49 -7.83 -0.67
CA SER A 40 -0.44 -8.66 -0.09
C SER A 40 -0.31 -9.95 -0.89
N GLY A 41 0.93 -10.39 -1.12
CA GLY A 41 1.21 -11.63 -1.86
C GLY A 41 0.72 -11.64 -3.31
N LYS A 42 0.34 -10.49 -3.88
CA LYS A 42 -0.24 -10.33 -5.23
C LYS A 42 -1.61 -11.00 -5.44
N THR A 43 -2.13 -11.70 -4.43
CA THR A 43 -3.41 -12.43 -4.49
C THR A 43 -4.48 -11.80 -3.62
N ASP A 44 -4.10 -11.16 -2.52
CA ASP A 44 -5.05 -10.71 -1.51
C ASP A 44 -5.21 -9.20 -1.56
N TYR A 45 -6.43 -8.72 -1.76
CA TYR A 45 -6.74 -7.30 -1.90
C TYR A 45 -7.62 -6.81 -0.74
N TYR A 46 -7.22 -5.71 -0.12
CA TYR A 46 -7.80 -5.17 1.11
C TYR A 46 -8.07 -3.68 1.00
N TRP A 47 -9.09 -3.21 1.74
CA TRP A 47 -9.45 -1.80 1.92
C TRP A 47 -9.53 -1.03 0.60
N GLY A 48 -10.57 -1.33 -0.18
CA GLY A 48 -10.82 -0.71 -1.47
C GLY A 48 -11.41 0.68 -1.36
N HIS A 49 -10.78 1.68 -1.99
CA HIS A 49 -11.35 3.01 -2.14
C HIS A 49 -11.78 3.20 -3.59
N TYR A 50 -13.09 3.30 -3.82
CA TYR A 50 -13.69 3.43 -5.14
C TYR A 50 -13.92 4.90 -5.49
N THR A 51 -13.73 5.26 -6.76
CA THR A 51 -13.94 6.61 -7.26
C THR A 51 -14.20 6.63 -8.77
N ASP A 52 -14.82 7.71 -9.23
CA ASP A 52 -15.10 8.01 -10.63
C ASP A 52 -13.99 8.82 -11.31
N SER A 53 -12.97 9.27 -10.56
CA SER A 53 -11.92 10.16 -11.06
C SER A 53 -10.55 9.51 -10.97
N LEU A 54 -9.89 9.36 -12.14
CA LEU A 54 -8.52 8.87 -12.21
C LEU A 54 -7.57 9.71 -11.34
N LEU A 55 -7.72 11.04 -11.35
CA LEU A 55 -6.87 11.92 -10.56
C LEU A 55 -7.03 11.68 -9.05
N LYS A 56 -8.26 11.48 -8.57
CA LYS A 56 -8.51 11.13 -7.15
C LYS A 56 -7.89 9.77 -6.81
N ALA A 57 -8.03 8.79 -7.70
CA ALA A 57 -7.48 7.45 -7.49
C ALA A 57 -5.94 7.45 -7.50
N THR A 58 -5.30 8.20 -8.41
CA THR A 58 -3.84 8.35 -8.42
C THR A 58 -3.35 9.07 -7.17
N LYS A 59 -4.07 10.12 -6.73
CA LYS A 59 -3.74 10.82 -5.48
C LYS A 59 -3.80 9.87 -4.28
N ASP A 60 -4.91 9.14 -4.13
CA ASP A 60 -5.10 8.17 -3.05
C ASP A 60 -4.03 7.07 -3.07
N LEU A 61 -3.68 6.55 -4.27
CA LEU A 61 -2.60 5.58 -4.43
C LEU A 61 -1.27 6.09 -3.86
N CYS A 62 -0.90 7.33 -4.21
CA CYS A 62 0.33 7.96 -3.71
C CYS A 62 0.26 8.21 -2.20
N GLU A 63 -0.85 8.72 -1.68
CA GLU A 63 -1.03 8.97 -0.24
C GLU A 63 -0.87 7.69 0.58
N ARG A 64 -1.53 6.60 0.18
CA ARG A 64 -1.42 5.30 0.86
C ARG A 64 0.00 4.74 0.84
N ALA A 65 0.72 4.89 -0.28
CA ALA A 65 2.11 4.48 -0.36
C ALA A 65 3.01 5.31 0.58
N LEU A 66 2.83 6.63 0.62
CA LEU A 66 3.58 7.52 1.51
C LEU A 66 3.29 7.26 2.99
N GLU A 67 2.04 6.97 3.34
CA GLU A 67 1.65 6.59 4.70
C GLU A 67 2.35 5.31 5.17
N GLU A 68 2.42 4.29 4.31
CA GLU A 68 3.14 3.05 4.63
C GLU A 68 4.65 3.29 4.77
N ILE A 69 5.25 4.12 3.91
CA ILE A 69 6.65 4.52 4.04
C ILE A 69 6.90 5.16 5.41
N ALA A 70 6.12 6.17 5.76
CA ALA A 70 6.25 6.88 7.04
C ALA A 70 6.07 5.94 8.24
N TYR A 71 5.12 5.00 8.16
CA TYR A 71 4.92 3.98 9.18
C TYR A 71 6.15 3.07 9.34
N LEU A 72 6.72 2.60 8.23
CA LEU A 72 7.90 1.73 8.24
C LEU A 72 9.13 2.46 8.79
N GLU A 73 9.37 3.70 8.38
CA GLU A 73 10.46 4.53 8.91
C GLU A 73 10.36 4.71 10.42
N GLN A 74 9.17 5.07 10.92
CA GLN A 74 8.93 5.20 12.35
C GLN A 74 9.15 3.86 13.09
N ARG A 75 8.73 2.75 12.49
CA ARG A 75 8.91 1.41 13.06
C ARG A 75 10.38 1.03 13.19
N GLU A 76 11.20 1.35 12.19
CA GLU A 76 12.64 1.08 12.23
C GLU A 76 13.37 1.96 13.26
N GLN A 77 13.00 3.24 13.37
CA GLN A 77 13.53 4.13 14.42
C GLN A 77 13.25 3.56 15.83
N ARG A 78 12.00 3.15 16.10
CA ARG A 78 11.61 2.56 17.39
C ARG A 78 12.37 1.27 17.70
N LYS A 79 12.67 0.44 16.69
CA LYS A 79 13.51 -0.76 16.88
C LYS A 79 14.95 -0.41 17.21
N GLY A 80 15.52 0.61 16.57
CA GLY A 80 16.85 1.13 16.86
C GLY A 80 16.97 1.56 18.32
N THR A 81 16.07 2.42 18.79
CA THR A 81 16.06 2.92 20.18
C THR A 81 15.94 1.79 21.20
N LYS A 82 15.07 0.80 20.94
CA LYS A 82 14.93 -0.37 21.84
C LYS A 82 16.22 -1.20 21.93
N ARG A 83 16.93 -1.39 20.82
CA ARG A 83 18.20 -2.14 20.80
C ARG A 83 19.30 -1.42 21.57
N GLU A 84 19.35 -0.09 21.48
CA GLU A 84 20.32 0.72 22.24
C GLU A 84 20.07 0.64 23.75
N ILE A 85 18.82 0.81 24.18
CA ILE A 85 18.44 0.70 25.60
C ILE A 85 18.85 -0.66 26.18
N GLN A 86 18.56 -1.76 25.48
CA GLN A 86 18.91 -3.11 25.92
C GLN A 86 20.43 -3.33 26.03
N LYS A 87 21.22 -2.74 25.13
CA LYS A 87 22.68 -2.79 25.22
C LYS A 87 23.21 -2.06 26.46
N THR A 88 22.72 -0.86 26.72
CA THR A 88 23.15 -0.06 27.88
C THR A 88 22.77 -0.70 29.21
N GLU A 89 21.64 -1.43 29.27
CA GLU A 89 21.25 -2.20 30.46
C GLU A 89 22.12 -3.45 30.69
N GLN A 90 22.63 -4.07 29.63
CA GLN A 90 23.53 -5.23 29.73
C GLN A 90 24.97 -4.86 30.10
N GLU A 91 25.36 -3.61 29.88
CA GLU A 91 26.71 -3.07 30.18
C GLU A 91 26.81 -2.48 31.60
N ARG A 92 25.72 -2.44 32.38
CA ARG A 92 25.67 -1.99 33.79
C ARG A 92 25.58 -3.15 34.76
#